data_AF-A0A350H3D5-F1
#
_entry.id   AF-A0A350H3D5-F1
#
_cell.length_a   1.000
_cell.length_b   1.000
_cell.length_c   1.000
_cell.angle_alpha   90.00
_cell.angle_beta   90.00
_cell.angle_gamma   90.00
#
_symmetry.space_group_name_H-M   'P 1'
#
loop_
_entity.id
_entity.type
_entity.pdbx_description
1 polymer ?
#
loop_
_entity_poly.entity_id
_entity_poly.type
_entity_poly.pdbx_seq_one_letter_code
_entity_poly.pdbx_strand_id
1 'polypeptide(L)'
;MRNPLIKRLPKELLGDFKKYMIMFLFLILMIAMGAGDLVASFSMNRSFDETKEKYNLEDGNFRLYDKASDKFIENINKKGVKVYENFYKELEEFDDDDGKADATVRIFKNRTEINKVCIMEGRLPKA
;
A
#
# COMPACT_ATOMS: atom_id res chain seq x y z
N MET A 1 2.17 -49.32 -35.47
CA MET A 1 1.37 -49.93 -34.38
C MET A 1 0.74 -48.80 -33.57
N ARG A 2 -0.56 -48.86 -33.23
CA ARG A 2 -1.23 -47.80 -32.45
C ARG A 2 -0.70 -47.82 -31.02
N ASN A 3 -0.33 -46.65 -30.49
CA ASN A 3 0.24 -46.54 -29.15
C ASN A 3 -0.76 -47.07 -28.09
N PRO A 4 -0.42 -48.16 -27.38
CA PRO A 4 -1.31 -48.77 -26.40
C PRO A 4 -1.57 -47.88 -25.18
N LEU A 5 -0.68 -46.91 -24.90
CA LEU A 5 -0.82 -45.97 -23.77
C LEU A 5 -2.05 -45.08 -23.89
N ILE A 6 -2.47 -44.75 -25.11
CA ILE A 6 -3.64 -43.89 -25.39
C ILE A 6 -4.93 -44.47 -24.81
N LYS A 7 -5.06 -45.80 -24.78
CA LYS A 7 -6.24 -46.49 -24.22
C LYS A 7 -6.10 -46.82 -22.73
N ARG A 8 -4.87 -46.86 -22.22
CA ARG A 8 -4.56 -47.34 -20.87
C ARG A 8 -4.59 -46.22 -19.84
N LEU A 9 -3.96 -45.08 -20.15
CA LEU A 9 -3.92 -43.89 -19.28
C LEU A 9 -5.30 -43.41 -18.79
N PRO A 10 -6.32 -43.23 -19.65
CA PRO A 10 -7.64 -42.81 -19.17
C PRO A 10 -8.29 -43.86 -18.27
N LYS A 11 -8.11 -45.16 -18.54
CA LYS A 11 -8.64 -46.23 -17.66
C LYS A 11 -7.98 -46.23 -16.29
N GLU A 12 -6.67 -45.98 -16.22
CA GLU A 12 -5.95 -45.87 -14.95
C GLU A 12 -6.35 -44.61 -14.16
N LEU A 13 -6.56 -43.48 -14.84
CA LEU A 13 -7.08 -42.25 -14.20
C LEU A 13 -8.49 -42.45 -13.61
N LEU A 14 -9.37 -43.19 -14.28
CA LEU A 14 -10.69 -43.53 -13.75
C LEU A 14 -10.63 -44.57 -12.62
N GLY A 15 -9.67 -45.51 -12.65
CA GLY A 15 -9.49 -46.52 -11.62
C GLY A 15 -9.16 -45.93 -10.25
N ASP A 16 -8.26 -44.94 -10.20
CA ASP A 16 -7.85 -44.25 -8.96
C ASP A 16 -8.32 -42.79 -8.92
N PHE A 17 -9.51 -42.50 -9.46
CA PHE A 17 -10.01 -41.13 -9.67
C PHE A 17 -9.89 -40.22 -8.43
N LYS A 18 -10.18 -40.74 -7.24
CA LYS A 18 -10.10 -39.97 -5.98
C LYS A 18 -8.68 -39.45 -5.70
N LYS A 19 -7.65 -40.27 -5.92
CA LYS A 19 -6.23 -39.88 -5.71
C LYS A 19 -5.83 -38.78 -6.69
N TYR A 20 -6.14 -38.97 -7.97
CA TYR A 20 -5.82 -37.98 -9.01
C TYR A 20 -6.59 -36.67 -8.82
N MET A 21 -7.84 -36.73 -8.35
CA MET A 21 -8.61 -35.53 -8.00
C MET A 21 -7.94 -34.73 -6.89
N ILE A 22 -7.49 -35.38 -5.81
CA ILE A 22 -6.78 -34.69 -4.72
C ILE A 22 -5.47 -34.06 -5.22
N MET A 23 -4.67 -34.79 -6.00
CA MET A 23 -3.43 -34.24 -6.58
C MET A 23 -3.70 -33.07 -7.52
N PHE A 24 -4.77 -33.13 -8.32
CA PHE A 24 -5.18 -32.06 -9.20
C PHE A 24 -5.59 -30.80 -8.43
N LEU A 25 -6.37 -30.93 -7.34
CA LEU A 25 -6.73 -29.82 -6.48
C LEU A 25 -5.52 -29.20 -5.79
N PHE A 26 -4.59 -30.02 -5.29
CA PHE A 26 -3.32 -29.55 -4.73
C PHE A 26 -2.50 -28.77 -5.77
N LEU A 27 -2.44 -29.26 -7.00
CA LEU A 27 -1.73 -28.57 -8.08
C LEU A 27 -2.38 -27.21 -8.40
N ILE A 28 -3.72 -27.15 -8.50
CA ILE A 28 -4.45 -25.89 -8.69
C ILE A 28 -4.16 -24.94 -7.54
N LEU A 29 -4.22 -25.41 -6.29
CA LEU A 29 -3.99 -24.57 -5.12
C LEU A 29 -2.59 -23.95 -5.15
N MET A 30 -1.56 -24.76 -5.40
CA MET A 30 -0.17 -24.28 -5.45
C MET A 30 0.03 -23.25 -6.57
N ILE A 31 -0.52 -23.51 -7.76
CA ILE A 31 -0.46 -22.57 -8.89
C ILE A 31 -1.22 -21.29 -8.59
N ALA A 32 -2.42 -21.39 -8.00
CA ALA A 32 -3.25 -20.25 -7.64
C ALA A 32 -2.58 -19.38 -6.57
N MET A 33 -1.92 -19.99 -5.58
CA MET A 33 -1.16 -19.25 -4.57
C MET A 33 0.01 -18.48 -5.20
N GLY A 34 0.83 -19.14 -6.03
CA GLY A 34 1.95 -18.48 -6.70
C GLY A 34 1.52 -17.38 -7.66
N ALA A 35 0.46 -17.62 -8.43
CA ALA A 35 -0.11 -16.60 -9.32
C ALA A 35 -0.74 -15.43 -8.55
N GLY A 36 -1.44 -15.73 -7.45
CA GLY A 36 -2.08 -14.74 -6.59
C GLY A 36 -1.07 -13.80 -5.95
N ASP A 37 0.04 -14.33 -5.45
CA ASP A 37 1.13 -13.53 -4.86
C ASP A 37 1.77 -12.57 -5.87
N LEU A 38 2.05 -13.06 -7.08
CA LEU A 38 2.58 -12.23 -8.17
C LEU A 38 1.63 -11.09 -8.52
N VAL A 39 0.34 -11.39 -8.72
CA VAL A 39 -0.67 -10.38 -9.07
C VAL A 39 -0.84 -9.36 -7.95
N ALA A 40 -0.89 -9.80 -6.69
CA ALA A 40 -0.97 -8.90 -5.54
C ALA A 40 0.24 -7.96 -5.47
N SER A 41 1.45 -8.51 -5.66
CA SER A 41 2.70 -7.74 -5.67
C SER A 41 2.73 -6.69 -6.77
N PHE A 42 2.36 -7.05 -8.01
CA PHE A 42 2.29 -6.09 -9.12
C PHE A 42 1.22 -5.01 -8.89
N SER A 43 0.06 -5.39 -8.36
CA SER A 43 -1.03 -4.47 -8.04
C SER A 43 -0.61 -3.44 -6.98
N MET A 44 0.11 -3.88 -5.95
CA MET A 44 0.59 -3.02 -4.88
C MET A 44 1.64 -2.03 -5.38
N ASN A 45 2.61 -2.48 -6.19
CA ASN A 45 3.62 -1.60 -6.80
C ASN A 45 2.97 -0.54 -7.70
N ARG A 46 2.00 -0.94 -8.53
CA ARG A 46 1.27 -0.01 -9.39
C ARG A 46 0.50 1.03 -8.58
N SER A 47 -0.22 0.59 -7.55
CA SER A 47 -0.98 1.49 -6.67
C SER A 47 -0.06 2.46 -5.93
N PHE A 48 1.14 2.02 -5.54
CA PHE A 48 2.13 2.86 -4.90
C PHE A 48 2.66 3.95 -5.85
N ASP A 49 3.01 3.59 -7.09
CA ASP A 49 3.49 4.58 -8.07
C ASP A 49 2.38 5.57 -8.48
N GLU A 50 1.14 5.09 -8.66
CA GLU A 50 -0.02 5.95 -8.91
C GLU A 50 -0.27 6.92 -7.73
N THR A 51 -0.06 6.46 -6.49
CA THR A 51 -0.19 7.31 -5.29
C THR A 51 0.84 8.43 -5.27
N LYS A 52 2.11 8.17 -5.65
CA LYS A 52 3.15 9.21 -5.73
C LYS A 52 2.73 10.34 -6.65
N GLU A 53 2.22 10.01 -7.84
CA GLU A 53 1.79 11.00 -8.83
C GLU A 53 0.50 11.70 -8.40
N LYS A 54 -0.53 10.92 -8.02
CA LYS A 54 -1.86 11.44 -7.67
C LYS A 54 -1.82 12.41 -6.50
N TYR A 55 -1.05 12.09 -5.47
CA TYR A 55 -0.97 12.89 -4.25
C TYR A 55 0.25 13.82 -4.21
N ASN A 56 1.12 13.77 -5.23
CA ASN A 56 2.40 14.48 -5.29
C ASN A 56 3.18 14.27 -3.98
N LEU A 57 3.63 13.04 -3.73
CA LEU A 57 4.30 12.66 -2.48
C LEU A 57 5.66 13.33 -2.36
N GLU A 58 6.07 13.67 -1.14
CA GLU A 58 7.39 14.22 -0.87
C GLU A 58 8.52 13.19 -1.06
N ASP A 59 9.67 13.66 -1.55
CA ASP A 59 10.89 12.85 -1.69
C ASP A 59 11.56 12.57 -0.34
N GLY A 60 11.27 13.38 0.68
CA GLY A 60 11.79 13.21 2.02
C GLY A 60 11.41 14.35 2.96
N ASN A 61 11.68 14.14 4.25
CA ASN A 61 11.39 15.11 5.30
C ASN A 61 12.59 15.32 6.23
N PHE A 62 12.69 16.53 6.79
CA PHE A 62 13.63 16.85 7.86
C PHE A 62 12.95 17.76 8.88
N ARG A 63 13.54 17.85 10.07
CA ARG A 63 13.02 18.69 11.15
C ARG A 63 14.12 19.62 11.65
N LEU A 64 13.71 20.82 12.02
CA LEU A 64 14.54 21.80 12.68
C LEU A 64 13.99 22.01 14.09
N TYR A 65 14.86 22.43 15.02
CA TYR A 65 14.43 22.79 16.36
C TYR A 65 13.55 24.04 16.33
N ASP A 66 14.01 25.08 15.63
CA ASP A 66 13.28 26.32 15.39
C ASP A 66 12.73 26.40 13.97
N LYS A 67 11.75 27.29 13.76
CA LYS A 67 11.20 27.57 12.44
C LYS A 67 12.30 28.09 11.49
N ALA A 68 12.34 27.52 10.29
CA ALA A 68 13.26 27.96 9.24
C ALA A 68 13.03 29.43 8.87
N SER A 69 14.11 30.19 8.67
CA SER A 69 14.04 31.53 8.08
C SER A 69 13.83 31.46 6.57
N ASP A 70 13.21 32.48 5.98
CA ASP A 70 12.98 32.55 4.54
C ASP A 70 14.29 32.44 3.74
N LYS A 71 15.38 33.05 4.24
CA LYS A 71 16.72 32.97 3.64
C LYS A 71 17.27 31.54 3.64
N PHE A 72 17.01 30.76 4.70
CA PHE A 72 17.42 29.36 4.77
C PHE A 72 16.67 28.52 3.71
N ILE A 73 15.35 28.72 3.61
CA ILE A 73 14.51 28.05 2.60
C ILE A 73 14.94 28.42 1.18
N GLU A 74 15.18 29.70 0.91
CA GLU A 74 15.63 30.18 -0.40
C GLU A 74 16.99 29.57 -0.79
N ASN A 75 17.93 29.49 0.16
CA ASN A 75 19.23 28.87 -0.07
C ASN A 75 19.14 27.38 -0.39
N ILE A 76 18.21 26.65 0.24
CA ILE A 76 17.96 25.24 -0.10
C ILE A 76 17.30 25.15 -1.48
N ASN A 77 16.31 25.99 -1.76
CA ASN A 77 15.59 25.95 -3.03
C ASN A 77 16.52 26.22 -4.23
N LYS A 78 17.56 27.07 -4.07
CA LYS A 78 18.62 27.30 -5.08
C LYS A 78 19.41 26.04 -5.45
N LYS A 79 19.36 24.98 -4.64
CA LYS A 79 19.99 23.68 -4.94
C LYS A 79 19.12 22.76 -5.81
N GLY A 80 17.99 23.26 -6.34
CA GLY A 80 17.11 22.50 -7.23
C GLY A 80 16.09 21.62 -6.53
N VAL A 81 15.86 21.84 -5.23
CA VAL A 81 14.78 21.19 -4.46
C VAL A 81 13.71 22.22 -4.09
N LYS A 82 12.51 21.79 -3.70
CA LYS A 82 11.46 22.69 -3.18
C LYS A 82 11.08 22.27 -1.77
N VAL A 83 11.34 23.12 -0.79
CA VAL A 83 10.99 22.88 0.61
C VAL A 83 9.61 23.43 0.91
N TYR A 84 8.82 22.66 1.65
CA TYR A 84 7.51 23.04 2.11
C TYR A 84 7.42 22.93 3.63
N GLU A 85 6.79 23.92 4.25
CA GLU A 85 6.49 23.89 5.68
C GLU A 85 5.43 22.82 5.99
N ASN A 86 5.69 21.95 6.98
CA ASN A 86 4.81 20.86 7.36
C ASN A 86 4.66 20.76 8.88
N PHE A 87 4.00 21.75 9.48
CA PHE A 87 3.70 21.77 10.91
C PHE A 87 2.46 20.95 11.26
N TYR A 88 2.47 20.41 12.47
CA TYR A 88 1.36 19.70 13.07
C TYR A 88 1.16 20.09 14.53
N LYS A 89 -0.02 19.82 15.06
CA LYS A 89 -0.30 19.85 16.51
C LYS A 89 -0.49 18.42 17.00
N GLU A 90 0.07 18.12 18.17
CA GLU A 90 -0.25 16.90 18.91
C GLU A 90 -1.38 17.19 19.88
N LEU A 91 -2.41 16.34 19.85
CA LEU A 91 -3.51 16.32 20.81
C LEU A 91 -3.54 14.95 21.47
N GLU A 92 -4.02 14.90 22.71
CA GLU A 92 -4.30 13.66 23.42
C GLU A 92 -5.75 13.25 23.13
N GLU A 93 -5.93 11.97 22.83
CA GLU A 93 -7.23 11.33 22.67
C GLU A 93 -7.54 10.49 23.92
N PHE A 94 -8.79 10.53 24.36
CA PHE A 94 -9.33 9.82 25.52
C PHE A 94 -10.62 9.13 25.08
N ASP A 95 -10.64 7.80 25.08
CA ASP A 95 -11.78 6.99 24.64
C ASP A 95 -12.53 6.36 25.83
N ASP A 96 -11.88 6.18 27.00
CA ASP A 96 -12.44 5.37 28.11
C ASP A 96 -12.67 6.09 29.47
N ASP A 97 -12.63 7.44 29.49
CA ASP A 97 -12.87 8.28 30.69
C ASP A 97 -11.96 7.93 31.91
N ASP A 98 -10.86 7.17 31.73
CA ASP A 98 -9.97 6.76 32.82
C ASP A 98 -8.97 7.86 33.26
N GLY A 99 -9.01 9.00 32.58
CA GLY A 99 -8.16 10.17 32.81
C GLY A 99 -6.73 10.04 32.25
N LYS A 100 -6.43 9.02 31.45
CA LYS A 100 -5.15 8.83 30.74
C LYS A 100 -5.37 8.92 29.24
N ALA A 101 -4.39 9.49 28.56
CA ALA A 101 -4.41 9.56 27.10
C ALA A 101 -4.19 8.16 26.50
N ASP A 102 -5.09 7.74 25.63
CA ASP A 102 -5.01 6.48 24.89
C ASP A 102 -4.10 6.61 23.67
N ALA A 103 -4.11 7.78 23.04
CA ALA A 103 -3.32 8.06 21.85
C ALA A 103 -2.89 9.52 21.75
N THR A 104 -1.80 9.73 21.01
CA THR A 104 -1.40 11.07 20.54
C THR A 104 -1.79 11.24 19.09
N VAL A 105 -2.74 12.14 18.83
CA VAL A 105 -3.24 12.46 17.49
C VAL A 105 -2.45 13.64 16.93
N ARG A 106 -1.83 13.46 15.76
CA ARG A 106 -1.16 14.54 15.02
C ARG A 106 -2.10 15.14 13.97
N ILE A 107 -2.43 16.41 14.14
CA ILE A 107 -3.29 17.14 13.21
C ILE A 107 -2.42 18.02 12.30
N PHE A 108 -2.51 17.74 11.01
CA PHE A 108 -1.83 18.50 9.95
C PHE A 108 -2.82 19.42 9.22
N LYS A 109 -2.31 20.52 8.67
CA LYS A 109 -3.10 21.34 7.75
C LYS A 109 -3.27 20.60 6.41
N ASN A 110 -4.47 20.66 5.83
CA ASN A 110 -4.69 20.15 4.48
C ASN A 110 -3.81 20.89 3.46
N ARG A 111 -3.13 20.13 2.60
CA ARG A 111 -2.20 20.64 1.58
C ARG A 111 -2.78 20.42 0.17
N THR A 112 -2.47 21.33 -0.74
CA THR A 112 -2.97 21.32 -2.13
C THR A 112 -1.86 21.10 -3.16
N GLU A 113 -0.62 21.46 -2.85
CA GLU A 113 0.51 21.34 -3.78
C GLU A 113 1.19 19.98 -3.71
N ILE A 114 1.48 19.48 -2.51
CA ILE A 114 2.27 18.28 -2.22
C ILE A 114 1.64 17.56 -1.02
N ASN A 115 1.77 16.24 -0.92
CA ASN A 115 1.11 15.39 0.07
C ASN A 115 -0.39 15.74 0.19
N LYS A 116 -1.07 15.72 -0.96
CA LYS A 116 -2.51 16.03 -1.04
C LYS A 116 -3.31 15.04 -0.20
N VAL A 117 -4.44 15.49 0.33
CA VAL A 117 -5.33 14.64 1.13
C VAL A 117 -5.85 13.47 0.29
N CYS A 118 -5.73 12.26 0.83
CA CYS A 118 -6.38 11.06 0.30
C CYS A 118 -7.69 10.81 1.05
N ILE A 119 -8.81 10.82 0.33
CA ILE A 119 -10.12 10.45 0.86
C ILE A 119 -10.50 9.13 0.18
N MET A 120 -10.52 8.04 0.95
CA MET A 120 -10.95 6.73 0.45
C MET A 120 -12.48 6.65 0.38
N GLU A 121 -13.15 7.19 1.40
CA GLU A 121 -14.61 7.27 1.49
C GLU A 121 -15.02 8.57 2.19
N GLY A 122 -16.17 9.14 1.81
CA GLY A 122 -16.69 10.37 2.41
C GLY A 122 -16.18 11.65 1.74
N ARG A 123 -16.08 12.73 2.51
CA ARG A 123 -15.67 14.06 2.04
C ARG A 123 -14.98 14.86 3.14
N LEU A 124 -14.14 15.81 2.73
CA LEU A 124 -13.57 16.78 3.66
C LEU A 124 -14.67 17.64 4.32
N PRO A 125 -14.48 18.03 5.58
CA PRO A 125 -15.38 18.99 6.23
C PRO A 125 -15.37 20.31 5.45
N LYS A 126 -16.55 20.92 5.34
CA LYS A 126 -16.68 22.28 4.80
C LYS A 126 -16.39 23.27 5.91
N ALA A 127 -15.67 24.35 5.58
CA ALA A 127 -15.46 25.48 6.46
C ALA A 127 -16.76 26.25 6.71
#